data_AF-A0A0F9AGN7-F1
#
_entry.id   AF-A0A0F9AGN7-F1
#
_cell.length_a   1.000
_cell.length_b   1.000
_cell.length_c   1.000
_cell.angle_alpha   90.00
_cell.angle_beta   90.00
_cell.angle_gamma   90.00
#
_symmetry.space_group_name_H-M   'P 1'
#
loop_
_entity.id
_entity.type
_entity.pdbx_description
1 polymer ?
#
loop_
_entity_poly.entity_id
_entity_poly.type
_entity_poly.pdbx_seq_one_letter_code
_entity_poly.pdbx_strand_id
1 'polypeptide(L)'
;MPTPQTIDKQTPFAACIKCNTVSTFAAFHWLALAFKDMTRAPILSLVYGLIFTLIPLAIIYSVVLTESHLVVLPATVAFALIGPVFAVGLYDVAWELEKGHTPTLGHSLKSMFRNPVGEWGFAILLMIIII
;
A
#
# COMPACT_ATOMS: atom_id res chain seq x y z
N MET A 1 26.59 37.54 25.40
CA MET A 1 26.13 36.52 24.43
C MET A 1 24.95 37.10 23.67
N PRO A 2 24.91 37.08 22.34
CA PRO A 2 23.73 37.53 21.61
C PRO A 2 22.62 36.48 21.75
N THR A 3 21.43 36.94 22.14
CA THR A 3 20.22 36.14 22.30
C THR A 3 19.74 35.63 20.93
N PRO A 4 19.37 34.33 20.77
CA PRO A 4 18.87 33.83 19.49
C PRO A 4 17.58 34.57 19.11
N GLN A 5 17.56 35.21 17.96
CA GLN A 5 16.34 35.82 17.43
C GLN A 5 15.37 34.71 17.04
N THR A 6 14.23 34.66 17.72
CA THR A 6 13.14 33.74 17.38
C THR A 6 12.61 34.10 16.00
N ILE A 7 12.79 33.19 15.03
CA ILE A 7 12.31 33.35 13.66
C ILE A 7 10.83 33.70 13.68
N ASP A 8 10.50 34.85 13.08
CA ASP A 8 9.14 35.33 12.92
C ASP A 8 8.32 34.33 12.08
N LYS A 9 7.19 33.89 12.63
CA LYS A 9 6.34 32.81 12.10
C LYS A 9 5.53 33.21 10.85
N GLN A 10 5.74 34.41 10.31
CA GLN A 10 4.91 34.99 9.26
C GLN A 10 5.70 35.33 7.99
N THR A 11 6.59 34.44 7.56
CA THR A 11 7.20 34.54 6.21
C THR A 11 6.29 33.92 5.16
N PRO A 12 5.94 34.62 4.06
CA PRO A 12 5.06 34.11 3.00
C PRO A 12 5.63 32.91 2.22
N PHE A 13 6.92 32.61 2.41
CA PHE A 13 7.60 31.44 1.85
C PHE A 13 7.53 30.19 2.75
N ALA A 14 6.99 30.32 3.96
CA ALA A 14 6.81 29.24 4.93
C ALA A 14 5.34 29.08 5.27
N ALA A 15 4.50 28.83 4.26
CA ALA A 15 3.16 28.30 4.48
C ALA A 15 3.29 26.87 5.05
N CYS A 16 3.60 26.77 6.34
CA CYS A 16 3.66 25.50 7.04
C CYS A 16 2.27 24.86 6.94
N ILE A 17 2.16 23.78 6.16
CA ILE A 17 0.96 22.96 6.13
C ILE A 17 0.68 22.54 7.58
N LYS A 18 -0.48 22.92 8.10
CA LYS A 18 -0.87 22.61 9.46
C LYS A 18 -0.84 21.09 9.63
N CYS A 19 0.05 20.60 10.48
CA CYS A 19 0.15 19.17 10.76
C CYS A 19 -1.12 18.71 11.48
N ASN A 20 -1.77 17.67 10.98
CA ASN A 20 -2.95 17.12 11.62
C ASN A 20 -2.53 16.35 12.88
N THR A 21 -3.14 16.65 14.03
CA THR A 21 -2.86 15.90 15.26
C THR A 21 -3.68 14.63 15.28
N VAL A 22 -3.00 13.48 15.26
CA VAL A 22 -3.61 12.15 15.25
C VAL A 22 -3.43 11.50 16.61
N SER A 23 -4.43 10.78 17.11
CA SER A 23 -4.34 10.08 18.39
C SER A 23 -3.43 8.85 18.29
N THR A 24 -2.82 8.45 19.41
CA THR A 24 -1.97 7.24 19.49
C THR A 24 -2.71 5.97 19.06
N PHE A 25 -4.03 5.93 19.21
CA PHE A 25 -4.88 4.78 18.88
C PHE A 25 -5.57 4.89 17.52
N ALA A 26 -5.22 5.87 16.69
CA ALA A 26 -5.83 6.03 15.37
C ALA A 26 -5.66 4.81 14.45
N ALA A 27 -4.58 4.03 14.62
CA ALA A 27 -4.37 2.81 13.86
C ALA A 27 -5.52 1.80 14.01
N PHE A 28 -6.05 1.63 15.23
CA PHE A 28 -7.20 0.74 15.48
C PHE A 28 -8.48 1.28 14.86
N HIS A 29 -8.65 2.60 14.84
CA HIS A 29 -9.78 3.24 14.17
C HIS A 29 -9.73 3.00 12.66
N TRP A 30 -8.57 3.17 12.02
CA TRP A 30 -8.39 2.89 10.60
C TRP A 30 -8.62 1.41 10.26
N LEU A 31 -8.17 0.50 11.12
CA LEU A 31 -8.44 -0.93 10.94
C LEU A 31 -9.94 -1.23 10.99
N ALA A 32 -10.68 -0.62 11.92
CA ALA A 32 -12.13 -0.75 11.99
C ALA A 32 -12.84 -0.19 10.73
N LEU A 33 -12.34 0.91 10.16
CA LEU A 33 -12.82 1.43 8.89
C LEU A 33 -12.55 0.45 7.74
N ALA A 34 -11.36 -0.16 7.68
CA ALA A 34 -11.03 -1.14 6.66
C ALA A 34 -11.99 -2.36 6.68
N PHE A 35 -12.38 -2.84 7.88
CA PHE A 35 -13.40 -3.89 7.99
C PHE A 35 -14.76 -3.45 7.46
N LYS A 36 -15.14 -2.19 7.70
CA LYS A 36 -16.39 -1.63 7.17
C LYS A 36 -16.35 -1.54 5.65
N ASP A 37 -15.22 -1.13 5.07
CA ASP A 37 -15.05 -1.07 3.62
C ASP A 37 -15.13 -2.46 2.98
N MET A 38 -14.58 -3.48 3.66
CA MET A 38 -14.71 -4.87 3.22
C MET A 38 -16.17 -5.35 3.15
N THR A 39 -17.02 -4.94 4.09
CA THR A 39 -18.46 -5.26 4.05
C THR A 39 -19.23 -4.47 2.98
N ARG A 40 -18.73 -3.28 2.60
CA ARG A 40 -19.36 -2.41 1.60
C ARG A 40 -18.97 -2.77 0.17
N ALA A 41 -17.77 -3.31 -0.03
CA ALA A 41 -17.24 -3.72 -1.33
C ALA A 41 -16.80 -5.21 -1.32
N PRO A 42 -17.68 -6.16 -0.99
CA PRO A 42 -17.30 -7.55 -0.69
C PRO A 42 -16.63 -8.25 -1.87
N ILE A 43 -17.10 -8.00 -3.10
CA ILE A 43 -16.53 -8.63 -4.31
C ILE A 43 -15.08 -8.17 -4.51
N LEU A 44 -14.81 -6.87 -4.40
CA LEU A 44 -13.46 -6.31 -4.55
C LEU A 44 -12.53 -6.88 -3.50
N SER A 45 -12.94 -6.84 -2.23
CA SER A 45 -12.13 -7.37 -1.13
C SER A 45 -11.83 -8.85 -1.29
N LEU A 46 -12.79 -9.66 -1.77
CA LEU A 46 -12.59 -11.08 -2.01
C LEU A 46 -11.61 -11.32 -3.17
N VAL A 47 -11.72 -10.57 -4.27
CA VAL A 47 -10.78 -10.67 -5.41
C VAL A 47 -9.36 -10.33 -4.98
N TYR A 48 -9.15 -9.21 -4.29
CA TYR A 48 -7.83 -8.84 -3.78
C TYR A 48 -7.31 -9.87 -2.77
N GLY A 49 -8.14 -10.31 -1.83
CA GLY A 49 -7.78 -11.35 -0.86
C GLY A 49 -7.42 -12.68 -1.51
N LEU A 50 -8.13 -13.08 -2.57
CA LEU A 50 -7.85 -14.29 -3.33
C LEU A 50 -6.49 -14.20 -4.01
N ILE A 51 -6.18 -13.08 -4.68
CA ILE A 51 -4.86 -12.87 -5.30
C ILE A 51 -3.75 -12.95 -4.26
N PHE A 52 -3.92 -12.26 -3.12
CA PHE A 52 -2.95 -12.31 -2.02
C PHE A 52 -2.79 -13.69 -1.38
N THR A 53 -3.81 -14.54 -1.44
CA THR A 53 -3.75 -15.91 -0.93
C THR A 53 -3.10 -16.85 -1.94
N LEU A 54 -3.40 -16.70 -3.23
CA LEU A 54 -2.90 -17.56 -4.29
C LEU A 54 -1.38 -17.42 -4.50
N ILE A 55 -0.82 -16.21 -4.35
CA ILE A 55 0.62 -15.99 -4.58
C ILE A 55 1.49 -16.77 -3.57
N PRO A 56 1.32 -16.64 -2.24
CA PRO A 56 2.09 -17.44 -1.28
C PRO A 56 1.81 -18.93 -1.39
N LEU A 57 0.57 -19.34 -1.69
CA LEU A 57 0.26 -20.76 -1.93
C LEU A 57 1.03 -21.31 -3.12
N ALA A 58 1.15 -20.55 -4.22
CA ALA A 58 1.95 -20.95 -5.37
C ALA A 58 3.45 -21.06 -5.02
N ILE A 59 3.97 -20.18 -4.16
CA ILE A 59 5.36 -20.25 -3.66
C ILE A 59 5.56 -21.52 -2.82
N ILE A 60 4.64 -21.84 -1.91
CA ILE A 60 4.73 -23.05 -1.09
C ILE A 60 4.66 -24.29 -1.98
N TYR A 61 3.73 -24.31 -2.94
CA TYR A 61 3.55 -25.44 -3.83
C TYR A 61 4.77 -25.68 -4.74
N SER A 62 5.40 -24.62 -5.24
CA SER A 62 6.62 -24.74 -6.06
C SER A 62 7.79 -25.34 -5.28
N VAL A 63 7.90 -25.02 -3.99
CA VAL A 63 8.93 -25.56 -3.10
C VAL A 63 8.70 -27.04 -2.84
N VAL A 64 7.45 -27.45 -2.60
CA VAL A 64 7.08 -28.86 -2.41
C VAL A 64 7.38 -29.69 -3.66
N LEU A 65 7.14 -29.14 -4.86
CA LEU A 65 7.41 -29.85 -6.12
C LEU A 65 8.90 -29.97 -6.47
N THR A 66 9.70 -28.96 -6.12
CA THR A 66 11.11 -28.86 -6.54
C THR A 66 12.06 -29.44 -5.49
N GLU A 67 11.58 -29.74 -4.28
CA GLU A 67 12.37 -30.11 -3.08
C GLU A 67 13.53 -29.12 -2.76
N SER A 68 13.53 -27.96 -3.40
CA SER A 68 14.59 -26.96 -3.31
C SER A 68 14.08 -25.77 -2.52
N HIS A 69 14.65 -25.58 -1.33
CA HIS A 69 14.34 -24.46 -0.46
C HIS A 69 14.96 -23.13 -0.92
N LEU A 70 15.83 -23.16 -1.95
CA LEU A 70 16.53 -21.96 -2.44
C LEU A 70 15.58 -20.91 -3.02
N VAL A 71 14.42 -21.33 -3.51
CA VAL A 71 13.43 -20.43 -4.15
C VAL A 71 12.58 -19.68 -3.13
N VAL A 72 12.49 -20.16 -1.89
CA VAL A 72 11.61 -19.60 -0.84
C VAL A 72 11.97 -18.14 -0.52
N LEU A 73 13.26 -17.90 -0.28
CA LEU A 73 13.80 -16.60 0.12
C LEU A 73 13.55 -15.52 -0.94
N PRO A 74 14.01 -15.67 -2.20
CA PRO A 74 13.79 -14.67 -3.23
C PRO A 74 12.30 -14.49 -3.57
N ALA A 75 11.49 -15.56 -3.55
CA ALA A 75 10.06 -15.45 -3.80
C ALA A 75 9.32 -14.67 -2.71
N THR A 76 9.71 -14.86 -1.44
CA THR A 76 9.13 -14.12 -0.30
C THR A 76 9.50 -12.63 -0.37
N VAL A 77 10.75 -12.32 -0.71
CA VAL A 77 11.20 -10.94 -0.95
C VAL A 77 10.41 -10.30 -2.08
N ALA A 78 10.27 -10.99 -3.22
CA ALA A 78 9.53 -10.49 -4.36
C ALA A 78 8.07 -10.20 -4.00
N PHE A 79 7.43 -11.09 -3.25
CA PHE A 79 6.07 -10.90 -2.75
C PHE A 79 5.94 -9.68 -1.83
N ALA A 80 6.89 -9.49 -0.90
CA ALA A 80 6.90 -8.34 -0.01
C ALA A 80 6.99 -7.00 -0.77
N LEU A 81 7.74 -6.97 -1.87
CA LEU A 81 7.90 -5.77 -2.71
C LEU A 81 6.68 -5.47 -3.59
N ILE A 82 5.89 -6.49 -3.91
CA ILE A 82 4.64 -6.34 -4.66
C ILE A 82 3.52 -5.76 -3.77
N GLY A 83 3.57 -6.02 -2.45
CA GLY A 83 2.56 -5.59 -1.47
C GLY A 83 2.19 -4.09 -1.52
N PRO A 84 3.15 -3.15 -1.48
CA PRO A 84 2.86 -1.71 -1.56
C PRO A 84 2.09 -1.31 -2.81
N VAL A 85 2.36 -1.96 -3.94
CA VAL A 85 1.68 -1.64 -5.19
C VAL A 85 0.23 -2.10 -5.15
N PHE A 86 -0.03 -3.29 -4.60
CA PHE A 86 -1.38 -3.74 -4.35
C PHE A 86 -2.15 -2.86 -3.35
N ALA A 87 -1.45 -2.28 -2.37
CA ALA A 87 -2.07 -1.35 -1.42
C ALA A 87 -2.66 -0.13 -2.14
N VAL A 88 -2.02 0.39 -3.19
CA VAL A 88 -2.54 1.50 -4.01
C VAL A 88 -3.90 1.18 -4.60
N GLY A 89 -4.09 -0.06 -5.09
CA GLY A 89 -5.40 -0.50 -5.58
C GLY A 89 -6.47 -0.48 -4.48
N LEU A 90 -6.17 -1.01 -3.30
CA LEU A 90 -7.10 -1.00 -2.17
C LEU A 90 -7.39 0.41 -1.65
N TYR A 91 -6.39 1.32 -1.69
CA TYR A 91 -6.59 2.73 -1.35
C TYR A 91 -7.56 3.42 -2.30
N ASP A 92 -7.48 3.12 -3.60
CA ASP A 92 -8.42 3.65 -4.60
C ASP A 92 -9.87 3.20 -4.32
N VAL A 93 -10.05 1.95 -3.86
CA VAL A 93 -11.36 1.43 -3.45
C VAL A 93 -11.90 2.17 -2.23
N ALA A 94 -11.08 2.36 -1.20
CA ALA A 94 -11.48 3.10 0.00
C ALA A 94 -11.82 4.57 -0.33
N TRP A 95 -11.06 5.18 -1.24
CA TRP A 95 -11.26 6.56 -1.69
C TRP A 95 -12.57 6.74 -2.48
N GLU A 96 -12.89 5.80 -3.37
CA GLU A 96 -14.17 5.80 -4.09
C GLU A 96 -15.36 5.62 -3.13
N LEU A 97 -15.22 4.73 -2.13
CA LEU A 97 -16.24 4.53 -1.09
C LEU A 97 -16.44 5.78 -0.23
N GLU A 98 -15.37 6.49 0.12
CA GLU A 98 -15.43 7.74 0.89
C GLU A 98 -16.16 8.86 0.11
N LYS A 99 -15.98 8.90 -1.21
CA LYS A 99 -16.68 9.84 -2.10
C LYS A 99 -18.13 9.46 -2.41
N GLY A 100 -18.59 8.30 -1.94
CA GLY A 100 -19.92 7.78 -2.25
C GLY A 100 -20.06 7.22 -3.67
N HIS A 101 -18.95 6.98 -4.37
CA HIS A 101 -18.95 6.31 -5.66
C HIS A 101 -18.98 4.79 -5.49
N THR A 102 -19.40 4.07 -6.54
CA THR A 102 -19.32 2.61 -6.58
C THR A 102 -17.94 2.18 -7.04
N PRO A 103 -17.09 1.59 -6.18
CA PRO A 103 -15.77 1.16 -6.57
C PRO A 103 -15.84 0.06 -7.65
N THR A 104 -14.93 0.10 -8.62
CA THR A 104 -14.84 -0.90 -9.68
C THR A 104 -13.43 -1.45 -9.80
N LEU A 105 -13.30 -2.75 -10.11
CA LEU A 105 -12.00 -3.41 -10.26
C LEU A 105 -11.15 -2.76 -11.34
N GLY A 106 -11.77 -2.37 -12.46
CA GLY A 106 -11.06 -1.72 -13.57
C GLY A 106 -10.49 -0.34 -13.19
N HIS A 107 -11.21 0.45 -12.39
CA HIS A 107 -10.73 1.75 -11.93
C HIS A 107 -9.55 1.61 -10.97
N SER A 108 -9.68 0.72 -9.98
CA SER A 108 -8.64 0.44 -8.99
C SER A 108 -7.36 -0.13 -9.65
N LEU A 109 -7.52 -1.06 -10.59
CA LEU A 109 -6.38 -1.61 -11.34
C LEU A 109 -5.72 -0.54 -12.23
N LYS A 110 -6.52 0.31 -12.88
CA LYS A 110 -5.98 1.45 -13.66
C LYS A 110 -5.21 2.43 -12.77
N SER A 111 -5.64 2.61 -11.51
CA SER A 111 -4.95 3.43 -10.51
C SER A 111 -3.56 2.87 -10.20
N MET A 112 -3.44 1.54 -9.99
CA MET A 112 -2.15 0.84 -9.79
C MET A 112 -1.17 0.98 -10.96
N PHE A 113 -1.66 1.24 -12.18
CA PHE A 113 -0.83 1.40 -13.38
C PHE A 113 -0.76 2.85 -13.86
N ARG A 114 -1.25 3.83 -13.08
CA ARG A 114 -1.27 5.24 -13.47
C ARG A 114 0.09 5.92 -13.32
N ASN A 115 0.92 5.44 -12.40
CA ASN A 115 2.33 5.85 -12.25
C ASN A 115 3.28 4.63 -12.22
N PRO A 116 3.35 3.86 -13.31
CA PRO A 116 4.00 2.56 -13.30
C PRO A 116 5.52 2.67 -13.10
N VAL A 117 6.14 3.72 -13.62
CA VAL A 117 7.60 3.90 -13.54
C VAL A 117 8.08 4.21 -12.12
N GLY A 118 7.31 5.00 -11.36
CA GLY A 118 7.68 5.34 -9.98
C GLY A 118 7.47 4.19 -9.00
N GLU A 119 6.29 3.56 -9.03
CA GLU A 119 5.93 2.53 -8.05
C GLU A 119 6.47 1.14 -8.43
N TRP A 120 6.15 0.66 -9.63
CA TRP A 120 6.64 -0.64 -10.10
C TRP A 120 8.12 -0.60 -10.45
N GLY A 121 8.61 0.49 -11.04
CA GLY A 121 10.04 0.63 -11.35
C GLY A 121 10.91 0.59 -10.10
N PHE A 122 10.48 1.24 -9.01
CA PHE A 122 11.17 1.16 -7.72
C PHE A 122 11.08 -0.24 -7.10
N ALA A 123 9.90 -0.87 -7.12
CA ALA A 123 9.72 -2.22 -6.60
C ALA A 123 10.57 -3.26 -7.36
N ILE A 124 10.62 -3.17 -8.69
CA ILE A 124 11.44 -4.05 -9.54
C ILE A 124 12.94 -3.80 -9.30
N LEU A 125 13.35 -2.53 -9.21
CA LEU A 125 14.74 -2.18 -8.91
C LEU A 125 15.19 -2.79 -7.57
N LEU A 126 14.38 -2.62 -6.52
CA LEU A 126 14.66 -3.23 -5.21
C LEU A 126 14.68 -4.76 -5.29
N MET A 127 13.79 -5.36 -6.08
CA MET A 127 13.74 -6.81 -6.24
C MET A 127 15.03 -7.35 -6.84
N ILE A 128 15.55 -6.70 -7.88
CA ILE A 128 16.81 -7.09 -8.54
C ILE A 128 18.01 -6.89 -7.61
N ILE A 129 17.99 -5.88 -6.74
CA ILE A 129 19.09 -5.62 -5.81
C ILE A 129 19.13 -6.64 -4.65
N ILE A 130 17.97 -7.12 -4.20
CA ILE A 130 17.88 -7.98 -3.01
C ILE A 130 18.03 -9.47 -3.35
N ILE A 131 17.68 -9.89 -4.57
CA ILE A 131 17.81 -11.28 -5.05
C ILE A 131 19.20 -11.51 -5.62
#